data_AF-A0A1M5HPR7-F1
#
_entry.id   AF-A0A1M5HPR7-F1
#
_cell.length_a   1.000
_cell.length_b   1.000
_cell.length_c   1.000
_cell.angle_alpha   90.00
_cell.angle_beta   90.00
_cell.angle_gamma   90.00
#
_symmetry.space_group_name_H-M   'P 1'
#
loop_
_entity.id
_entity.type
_entity.pdbx_description
1 polymer ?
#
loop_
_entity_poly.entity_id
_entity_poly.type
_entity_poly.pdbx_seq_one_letter_code
_entity_poly.pdbx_strand_id
1 'polypeptide(L)'
;MPSTLNTEMLASAIKTKREKKGLRETAAEIGDISPATLSRVEQGNLPDVETFIKICKWLEVSTDTFVKGDKVANQELSEKEKIVFQLRSSQELDPDSIDAMIAMVDYAFKKVKKDGK
;
A
#
# COMPACT_ATOMS: atom_id res chain seq x y z
N MET A 1 13.37 -9.87 6.61
CA MET A 1 12.18 -10.51 7.22
C MET A 1 11.23 -10.89 6.09
N PRO A 2 10.57 -12.05 6.12
CA PRO A 2 9.66 -12.45 5.04
C PRO A 2 8.49 -11.47 4.97
N SER A 3 8.22 -10.94 3.78
CA SER A 3 7.05 -10.11 3.52
C SER A 3 5.79 -10.93 3.79
N THR A 4 4.93 -10.49 4.70
CA THR A 4 3.74 -11.24 5.13
C THR A 4 2.49 -10.64 4.50
N LEU A 5 1.59 -11.43 3.92
CA LEU A 5 0.37 -10.88 3.34
C LEU A 5 -0.62 -10.46 4.45
N ASN A 6 -1.18 -9.24 4.36
CA ASN A 6 -2.27 -8.77 5.20
C ASN A 6 -3.61 -9.34 4.74
N THR A 7 -3.91 -10.55 5.17
CA THR A 7 -5.13 -11.27 4.79
C THR A 7 -6.40 -10.64 5.33
N GLU A 8 -6.35 -9.96 6.47
CA GLU A 8 -7.50 -9.24 7.06
C GLU A 8 -7.90 -8.03 6.21
N MET A 9 -6.92 -7.23 5.79
CA MET A 9 -7.16 -6.09 4.92
C MET A 9 -7.68 -6.54 3.55
N LEU A 10 -7.12 -7.62 3.00
CA LEU A 10 -7.59 -8.22 1.75
C LEU A 10 -9.05 -8.70 1.88
N ALA A 11 -9.38 -9.42 2.95
CA ALA A 11 -10.74 -9.89 3.23
C ALA A 11 -11.75 -8.75 3.36
N SER A 12 -11.36 -7.66 4.03
CA SER A 12 -12.19 -6.46 4.15
C SER A 12 -12.45 -5.81 2.79
N ALA A 13 -11.40 -5.59 2.00
CA ALA A 13 -11.50 -4.99 0.67
C ALA A 13 -12.41 -5.80 -0.28
N ILE A 14 -12.31 -7.14 -0.23
CA ILE A 14 -13.20 -8.03 -0.99
C ILE A 14 -14.65 -7.84 -0.56
N LYS A 15 -14.94 -7.86 0.74
CA LYS A 15 -16.31 -7.68 1.25
C LYS A 15 -16.89 -6.32 0.88
N THR A 16 -16.07 -5.26 0.94
CA THR A 16 -16.48 -3.91 0.54
C THR A 16 -16.80 -3.84 -0.95
N LYS A 17 -15.95 -4.38 -1.84
CA LYS A 17 -16.21 -4.35 -3.29
C LYS A 17 -17.35 -5.29 -3.70
N ARG A 18 -17.50 -6.43 -3.00
CA ARG A 18 -18.57 -7.41 -3.25
C ARG A 18 -19.95 -6.90 -2.82
N GLU A 19 -20.02 -6.07 -1.78
CA GLU A 19 -21.26 -5.58 -1.18
C GLU A 19 -22.29 -6.71 -0.94
N LYS A 20 -23.34 -6.76 -1.78
CA LYS A 20 -24.43 -7.75 -1.73
C LYS A 20 -24.30 -8.89 -2.76
N LYS A 21 -23.29 -8.88 -3.62
CA LYS A 21 -23.08 -9.93 -4.63
C LYS A 21 -22.78 -11.27 -3.96
N GLY A 22 -23.25 -12.34 -4.57
CA GLY A 22 -23.04 -13.69 -4.06
C GLY A 22 -21.60 -14.17 -4.25
N LEU A 23 -21.09 -15.03 -3.36
CA LEU A 23 -19.73 -15.58 -3.46
C LEU A 23 -19.45 -16.26 -4.81
N ARG A 24 -20.45 -16.93 -5.41
CA ARG A 24 -20.31 -17.60 -6.71
C ARG A 24 -20.12 -16.60 -7.86
N GLU A 25 -20.91 -15.53 -7.84
CA GLU A 25 -20.85 -14.47 -8.84
C GLU A 25 -19.51 -13.73 -8.76
N THR A 26 -19.11 -13.33 -7.55
CA THR A 26 -17.83 -12.66 -7.33
C THR A 26 -16.64 -13.55 -7.68
N ALA A 27 -16.70 -14.84 -7.37
CA ALA A 27 -15.64 -15.77 -7.70
C ALA A 27 -15.46 -15.95 -9.22
N ALA A 28 -16.56 -15.92 -9.99
CA ALA A 28 -16.50 -15.87 -11.45
C ALA A 28 -15.88 -14.56 -11.95
N GLU A 29 -16.28 -13.42 -11.39
CA GLU A 29 -15.73 -12.09 -11.76
C GLU A 29 -14.23 -11.94 -11.50
N ILE A 30 -13.72 -12.55 -10.43
CA ILE A 30 -12.30 -12.48 -10.05
C ILE A 30 -11.40 -13.27 -11.04
N GLY A 31 -11.98 -14.18 -11.83
CA GLY A 31 -11.26 -15.03 -12.79
C GLY A 31 -11.43 -16.52 -12.50
N ASP A 32 -12.69 -16.91 -12.26
CA ASP A 32 -13.15 -18.29 -12.04
C ASP A 32 -12.40 -19.03 -10.92
N ILE A 33 -12.24 -18.36 -9.78
CA ILE A 33 -11.76 -19.02 -8.57
C ILE A 33 -12.90 -19.84 -7.94
N SER A 34 -12.58 -20.86 -7.14
CA SER A 34 -13.62 -21.58 -6.42
C SER A 34 -14.31 -20.69 -5.37
N PRO A 35 -15.64 -20.71 -5.25
CA PRO A 35 -16.36 -20.00 -4.18
C PRO A 35 -15.88 -20.38 -2.77
N ALA A 36 -15.39 -21.62 -2.61
CA ALA A 36 -14.79 -22.08 -1.36
C ALA A 36 -13.45 -21.39 -1.08
N THR A 37 -12.64 -21.15 -2.11
CA THR A 37 -11.39 -20.38 -2.01
C THR A 37 -11.69 -18.94 -1.63
N LEU A 38 -12.65 -18.29 -2.30
CA LEU A 38 -13.06 -16.93 -1.96
C LEU A 38 -13.56 -16.82 -0.51
N SER A 39 -14.39 -17.76 -0.06
CA SER A 39 -14.86 -17.81 1.33
C SER A 39 -13.71 -17.95 2.34
N ARG A 40 -12.69 -18.77 2.02
CA ARG A 40 -11.52 -18.94 2.89
C ARG A 40 -10.71 -17.65 2.97
N VAL A 41 -10.53 -16.94 1.86
CA VAL A 41 -9.84 -15.65 1.82
C VAL A 41 -10.62 -14.59 2.62
N GLU A 42 -11.95 -14.55 2.49
CA GLU A 42 -12.80 -13.66 3.30
C GLU A 42 -12.79 -13.96 4.82
N GLN A 43 -12.36 -15.16 5.20
CA GLN A 43 -12.13 -15.58 6.59
C GLN A 43 -10.69 -15.32 7.06
N GLY A 44 -9.85 -14.71 6.22
CA GLY A 44 -8.46 -14.35 6.56
C GLY A 44 -7.43 -15.44 6.26
N ASN A 45 -7.80 -16.51 5.55
CA ASN A 45 -6.82 -17.50 5.10
C ASN A 45 -5.95 -16.93 3.97
N LEU A 46 -4.72 -17.42 3.90
CA LEU A 46 -3.75 -16.98 2.90
C LEU A 46 -4.11 -17.58 1.52
N PRO A 47 -4.43 -16.75 0.50
CA PRO A 47 -4.56 -17.24 -0.87
C PRO A 47 -3.21 -17.67 -1.43
N ASP A 48 -3.24 -18.52 -2.46
CA ASP A 48 -2.08 -18.72 -3.32
C ASP A 48 -1.76 -17.43 -4.12
N VAL A 49 -0.56 -17.39 -4.73
CA VAL A 49 -0.07 -16.20 -5.46
C VAL A 49 -0.96 -15.87 -6.66
N GLU A 50 -1.47 -16.88 -7.37
CA GLU A 50 -2.29 -16.69 -8.56
C GLU A 50 -3.65 -16.06 -8.19
N THR A 51 -4.32 -16.62 -7.19
CA THR A 51 -5.58 -16.15 -6.61
C THR A 51 -5.40 -14.73 -6.06
N PHE A 52 -4.29 -14.46 -5.37
CA PHE A 52 -4.00 -13.12 -4.87
C PHE A 52 -3.89 -12.09 -6.00
N ILE A 53 -3.14 -12.38 -7.07
CA ILE A 53 -3.00 -11.47 -8.21
C ILE A 53 -4.36 -11.24 -8.90
N LYS A 54 -5.16 -12.29 -9.07
CA LYS A 54 -6.52 -12.19 -9.63
C LYS A 54 -7.41 -11.29 -8.78
N ILE A 55 -7.39 -11.45 -7.46
CA ILE A 55 -8.13 -10.59 -6.54
C ILE A 55 -7.64 -9.15 -6.62
N CYS A 56 -6.33 -8.89 -6.63
CA CYS A 56 -5.78 -7.54 -6.75
C CYS A 56 -6.22 -6.85 -8.06
N LYS A 57 -6.17 -7.58 -9.17
CA LYS A 57 -6.68 -7.09 -10.46
C LYS A 57 -8.17 -6.78 -10.40
N TRP A 58 -8.97 -7.69 -9.83
CA TRP A 58 -10.40 -7.48 -9.68
C TRP A 58 -10.71 -6.30 -8.74
N LEU A 59 -9.91 -6.08 -7.69
CA LEU A 59 -10.03 -4.93 -6.79
C LEU A 59 -9.55 -3.62 -7.42
N GLU A 60 -8.77 -3.68 -8.51
CA GLU A 60 -8.06 -2.55 -9.13
C GLU A 60 -7.03 -1.90 -8.19
N VAL A 61 -6.39 -2.72 -7.35
CA VAL A 61 -5.44 -2.30 -6.32
C VAL A 61 -4.11 -3.01 -6.51
N SER A 62 -2.98 -2.34 -6.23
CA SER A 62 -1.66 -2.96 -6.32
C SER A 62 -1.51 -4.11 -5.31
N THR A 63 -0.76 -5.15 -5.69
CA THR A 63 -0.34 -6.22 -4.78
C THR A 63 0.42 -5.67 -3.57
N ASP A 64 1.16 -4.58 -3.75
CA ASP A 64 1.93 -3.93 -2.67
C ASP A 64 1.05 -3.42 -1.53
N THR A 65 -0.22 -3.10 -1.82
CA THR A 65 -1.17 -2.61 -0.81
C THR A 65 -1.46 -3.65 0.28
N PHE A 66 -1.37 -4.93 -0.06
CA PHE A 66 -1.69 -6.02 0.86
C PHE A 66 -0.46 -6.75 1.38
N VAL A 67 0.71 -6.63 0.74
CA VAL A 67 1.94 -7.25 1.24
C VAL A 67 2.51 -6.40 2.38
N LYS A 68 2.49 -6.91 3.62
CA LYS A 68 3.30 -6.38 4.74
C LYS A 68 4.77 -6.66 4.47
N GLY A 69 5.35 -5.85 3.59
CA GLY A 69 6.77 -5.66 3.48
C GLY A 69 7.01 -4.16 3.50
N ASP A 70 7.27 -3.61 4.69
CA ASP A 70 7.82 -2.28 4.98
C ASP A 70 7.53 -1.12 4.00
N LYS A 71 6.36 -1.05 3.38
CA LYS A 71 5.94 0.14 2.63
C LYS A 71 4.60 0.67 3.09
N VAL A 72 4.72 1.56 4.07
CA VAL A 72 4.09 2.88 4.11
C VAL A 72 2.56 2.91 3.90
N ALA A 73 1.81 2.29 4.81
CA ALA A 73 0.43 2.72 5.08
C ALA A 73 0.23 3.23 6.51
N ASN A 74 1.27 3.21 7.35
CA ASN A 74 1.31 3.86 8.65
C ASN A 74 2.75 4.02 9.16
N GLN A 75 3.70 4.36 8.27
CA GLN A 75 4.97 4.89 8.77
C GLN A 75 4.68 6.34 9.14
N GLU A 76 4.92 6.71 10.39
CA GLU A 76 5.19 8.11 10.69
C GLU A 76 6.21 8.56 9.64
N LEU A 77 5.79 9.45 8.72
CA LEU A 77 6.70 10.07 7.78
C LEU A 77 7.95 10.47 8.56
N SER A 78 9.13 10.09 8.08
CA SER A 78 10.36 10.58 8.71
C SER A 78 10.28 12.10 8.76
N GLU A 79 10.92 12.73 9.75
CA GLU A 79 10.90 14.19 9.88
C GLU A 79 11.25 14.88 8.56
N LYS A 80 12.20 14.28 7.82
CA LYS A 80 12.56 14.68 6.46
C LYS A 80 11.38 14.62 5.48
N GLU A 81 10.66 13.52 5.42
CA GLU A 81 9.53 13.34 4.50
C GLU A 81 8.35 14.24 4.86
N LYS A 82 8.10 14.48 6.16
CA LYS A 82 7.11 15.48 6.62
C LYS A 82 7.44 16.87 6.09
N ILE A 83 8.71 17.28 6.20
CA ILE A 83 9.18 18.59 5.74
C ILE A 83 9.05 18.71 4.21
N VAL A 84 9.51 17.71 3.45
CA VAL A 84 9.42 17.73 1.98
C VAL A 84 7.97 17.74 1.51
N PHE A 85 7.10 16.97 2.16
CA PHE A 85 5.67 16.97 1.86
C PHE A 85 5.05 18.36 2.10
N GLN A 86 5.35 18.99 3.25
CA GLN A 86 4.86 20.32 3.57
C GLN A 86 5.35 21.37 2.55
N LEU A 87 6.62 21.32 2.15
CA LEU A 87 7.20 22.23 1.16
C LEU A 87 6.51 22.11 -0.21
N ARG A 88 6.20 20.89 -0.65
CA ARG A 88 5.49 20.64 -1.91
C ARG A 88 4.00 20.96 -1.86
N SER A 89 3.40 20.94 -0.67
CA SER A 89 1.99 21.26 -0.44
C SER A 89 1.75 22.77 -0.34
N SER A 90 2.78 23.54 0.05
CA SER A 90 2.70 25.00 0.12
C SER A 90 2.68 25.61 -1.29
N GLN A 91 1.74 26.53 -1.53
CA GLN A 91 1.67 27.34 -2.77
C GLN A 91 2.39 28.70 -2.62
N GLU A 92 3.10 28.93 -1.50
CA GLU A 92 3.71 30.23 -1.20
C GLU A 92 5.04 30.46 -1.92
N LEU A 93 5.68 29.39 -2.41
CA LEU A 93 6.97 29.43 -3.07
C LEU A 93 6.84 28.94 -4.51
N ASP A 94 7.67 29.48 -5.39
CA ASP A 94 7.79 28.98 -6.75
C ASP A 94 8.48 27.59 -6.77
N PRO A 95 8.26 26.79 -7.84
CA PRO A 95 8.82 25.45 -7.93
C PRO A 95 10.34 25.38 -7.80
N ASP A 96 11.08 26.37 -8.32
CA ASP A 96 12.55 26.38 -8.27
C ASP A 96 13.04 26.60 -6.83
N SER A 97 12.36 27.46 -6.08
CA SER A 97 12.59 27.67 -4.64
C SER A 97 12.29 26.42 -3.81
N ILE A 98 11.21 25.70 -4.13
CA ILE A 98 10.85 24.43 -3.46
C ILE A 98 11.94 23.38 -3.69
N ASP A 99 12.42 23.23 -4.93
CA ASP A 99 13.48 22.26 -5.26
C ASP A 99 14.80 22.60 -4.57
N ALA A 100 15.17 23.88 -4.50
CA ALA A 100 16.33 24.33 -3.74
C ALA A 100 16.22 24.00 -2.25
N MET A 101 15.04 24.21 -1.64
CA MET A 101 14.80 23.86 -0.24
C MET A 101 14.84 22.35 0.01
N ILE A 102 14.29 21.54 -0.90
CA ILE A 102 14.36 20.07 -0.81
C ILE A 102 15.83 19.63 -0.86
N ALA A 103 16.65 20.22 -1.74
CA ALA A 103 18.08 19.92 -1.81
C ALA A 103 18.83 20.29 -0.52
N MET A 104 18.48 21.41 0.12
CA MET A 104 19.05 21.79 1.43
C MET A 104 18.65 20.84 2.55
N VAL A 105 17.36 20.44 2.60
CA VAL A 105 16.86 19.44 3.56
C VAL A 105 17.58 18.11 3.35
N ASP A 106 17.72 17.67 2.11
CA ASP A 106 18.49 16.47 1.74
C ASP A 106 19.92 16.53 2.25
N TYR A 107 20.59 17.68 2.09
CA TYR A 107 21.96 17.87 2.56
C TYR A 107 22.07 17.81 4.08
N ALA A 108 21.15 18.47 4.81
CA ALA A 108 21.13 18.48 6.27
C ALA A 108 20.97 17.07 6.85
N PHE A 109 20.00 16.29 6.37
CA PHE A 109 19.77 14.92 6.84
C PHE A 109 20.88 13.93 6.42
N LYS A 110 21.56 14.17 5.27
CA LYS A 110 22.74 13.39 4.87
C LYS A 110 23.94 13.66 5.79
N LYS A 111 24.12 14.89 6.25
CA LYS A 111 25.21 15.27 7.17
C LYS A 111 25.01 14.65 8.56
N VAL A 112 23.79 14.68 9.10
CA VAL A 112 23.46 14.07 10.41
C VAL A 112 23.78 12.57 10.45
N LYS A 113 23.57 11.83 9.34
CA LYS A 113 23.94 10.39 9.26
C LYS A 113 25.45 10.14 9.22
N LYS A 114 26.28 11.16 8.96
CA LYS A 114 27.73 11.02 8.79
C LYS A 114 28.52 11.33 10.07
N ASP A 115 27.92 12.05 11.01
CA ASP A 115 28.55 12.48 12.27
C ASP A 115 28.25 11.55 13.47
N GLY A 116 27.45 10.49 13.28
CA GLY A 116 27.13 9.49 14.30
C GLY A 116 27.97 8.21 14.18
N LYS A 117 29.30 8.34 14.31
CA LYS A 117 30.21 7.19 14.49
C LYS A 117 30.37 6.88 15.98
#